data_AF-A0A0A1U985-F1
#
_entry.id   AF-A0A0A1U985-F1
#
_cell.length_a   1.000
_cell.length_b   1.000
_cell.length_c   1.000
_cell.angle_alpha   90.00
_cell.angle_beta   90.00
_cell.angle_gamma   90.00
#
_symmetry.space_group_name_H-M   'P 1'
#
loop_
_entity.id
_entity.type
_entity.pdbx_description
1 polymer ?
#
loop_
_entity_poly.entity_id
_entity_poly.type
_entity_poly.pdbx_seq_one_letter_code
_entity_poly.pdbx_strand_id
1 'polypeptide(L)'
;MKHNYVENNPHLGYSHEGAYLEISYNEAKNICTRASDCGALYSGTHWEYSGNVIKRNYFHDSTGFGQPGGWSYVIGIYLDDNLSKQRVYQNVVSNFVGYGLVQGSGISNIIYNNIFYNCKTGYSGDSRGPRRYDTTPNAAYNLLDTMVNNRVYRYASPWKDQFPEWALLPKTSEELMKEENIHWLYMENTEIYCNVLYNNTWDHIFTDGCNKYMKRWG
;
A
#
# COMPACT_ATOMS: atom_id res chain seq x y z
N MET A 1 -15.87 -1.98 4.14
CA MET A 1 -15.77 -3.44 4.35
C MET A 1 -15.45 -3.72 5.82
N LYS A 2 -16.38 -4.31 6.57
CA LYS A 2 -16.21 -4.50 8.03
C LYS A 2 -16.75 -5.84 8.51
N HIS A 3 -16.14 -6.40 9.57
CA HIS A 3 -16.60 -7.60 10.27
C HIS A 3 -16.72 -8.86 9.40
N ASN A 4 -15.72 -9.10 8.55
CA ASN A 4 -15.66 -10.29 7.71
C ASN A 4 -14.56 -11.24 8.18
N TYR A 5 -14.71 -12.52 7.88
CA TYR A 5 -13.70 -13.54 8.04
C TYR A 5 -13.47 -14.25 6.71
N VAL A 6 -12.21 -14.40 6.31
CA VAL A 6 -11.81 -15.20 5.15
C VAL A 6 -10.66 -16.13 5.52
N GLU A 7 -10.69 -17.35 5.01
CA GLU A 7 -9.60 -18.30 5.21
C GLU A 7 -9.31 -19.13 3.97
N ASN A 8 -8.08 -19.66 3.89
CA ASN A 8 -7.65 -20.63 2.88
C ASN A 8 -7.83 -20.14 1.44
N ASN A 9 -7.64 -18.84 1.20
CA ASN A 9 -7.79 -18.25 -0.13
C ASN A 9 -6.55 -18.54 -1.01
N PRO A 10 -6.72 -18.98 -2.28
CA PRO A 10 -5.59 -19.23 -3.18
C PRO A 10 -4.78 -17.98 -3.54
N HIS A 11 -5.38 -16.79 -3.47
CA HIS A 11 -4.76 -15.51 -3.80
C HIS A 11 -5.03 -14.49 -2.68
N LEU A 12 -5.68 -13.36 -2.99
CA LEU A 12 -5.96 -12.28 -2.04
C LEU A 12 -7.01 -12.67 -0.99
N GLY A 13 -6.84 -12.19 0.24
CA GLY A 13 -7.91 -12.24 1.24
C GLY A 13 -9.00 -11.21 0.94
N TYR A 14 -8.58 -9.95 0.85
CA TYR A 14 -9.41 -8.79 0.60
C TYR A 14 -8.73 -7.85 -0.41
N SER A 15 -9.52 -7.15 -1.21
CA SER A 15 -9.08 -6.01 -2.00
C SER A 15 -10.06 -4.84 -1.88
N HIS A 16 -9.59 -3.63 -2.18
CA HIS A 16 -10.48 -2.47 -2.27
C HIS A 16 -10.10 -1.53 -3.41
N GLU A 17 -11.14 -0.90 -3.95
CA GLU A 17 -11.09 0.07 -5.03
C GLU A 17 -12.00 1.25 -4.65
N GLY A 18 -11.49 2.48 -4.76
CA GLY A 18 -12.20 3.70 -4.42
C GLY A 18 -11.58 4.50 -3.26
N ALA A 19 -12.20 5.64 -2.97
CA ALA A 19 -11.76 6.64 -1.99
C ALA A 19 -12.63 6.65 -0.72
N TYR A 20 -12.07 7.17 0.38
CA TYR A 20 -12.74 7.33 1.68
C TYR A 20 -13.45 6.08 2.23
N LEU A 21 -12.92 4.90 1.89
CA LEU A 21 -13.39 3.63 2.38
C LEU A 21 -12.86 3.34 3.79
N GLU A 22 -13.68 2.64 4.57
CA GLU A 22 -13.24 2.05 5.83
C GLU A 22 -13.16 0.53 5.72
N ILE A 23 -11.96 0.00 5.99
CA ILE A 23 -11.63 -1.42 6.06
C ILE A 23 -11.25 -1.72 7.50
N SER A 24 -12.18 -2.31 8.26
CA SER A 24 -11.98 -2.49 9.70
C SER A 24 -12.59 -3.75 10.29
N TYR A 25 -11.97 -4.28 11.34
CA TYR A 25 -12.46 -5.47 12.06
C TYR A 25 -12.64 -6.69 11.16
N ASN A 26 -11.85 -6.80 10.09
CA ASN A 26 -11.82 -7.99 9.26
C ASN A 26 -10.71 -8.92 9.74
N GLU A 27 -10.91 -10.21 9.55
CA GLU A 27 -9.95 -11.25 9.85
C GLU A 27 -9.62 -12.05 8.58
N ALA A 28 -8.35 -12.39 8.39
CA ALA A 28 -7.89 -13.22 7.29
C ALA A 28 -6.87 -14.25 7.80
N LYS A 29 -7.10 -15.52 7.48
CA LYS A 29 -6.23 -16.62 7.90
C LYS A 29 -5.74 -17.44 6.71
N ASN A 30 -4.47 -17.81 6.68
CA ASN A 30 -3.91 -18.72 5.67
C ASN A 30 -4.29 -18.37 4.22
N ILE A 31 -3.78 -17.25 3.74
CA ILE A 31 -4.09 -16.67 2.44
C ILE A 31 -2.93 -16.87 1.45
N CYS A 32 -3.14 -16.51 0.18
CA CYS A 32 -2.11 -16.66 -0.86
C CYS A 32 -1.57 -18.10 -0.96
N THR A 33 -2.41 -19.11 -0.74
CA THR A 33 -1.95 -20.51 -0.68
C THR A 33 -1.45 -21.05 -2.02
N ARG A 34 -1.77 -20.36 -3.13
CA ARG A 34 -1.46 -20.78 -4.51
C ARG A 34 -0.86 -19.67 -5.37
N ALA A 35 -0.55 -18.51 -4.80
CA ALA A 35 0.02 -17.37 -5.49
C ALA A 35 1.04 -16.64 -4.61
N SER A 36 1.98 -15.94 -5.26
CA SER A 36 2.94 -15.04 -4.62
C SER A 36 2.66 -13.63 -5.13
N ASP A 37 3.21 -12.62 -4.47
CA ASP A 37 2.95 -11.22 -4.80
C ASP A 37 1.48 -10.82 -4.57
N CYS A 38 0.99 -11.20 -3.40
CA CYS A 38 -0.39 -11.01 -2.99
C CYS A 38 -0.49 -10.87 -1.47
N GLY A 39 -1.61 -10.35 -0.98
CA GLY A 39 -1.77 -10.14 0.46
C GLY A 39 -3.16 -10.35 1.04
N ALA A 40 -3.24 -10.21 2.36
CA ALA A 40 -4.49 -10.29 3.12
C ALA A 40 -5.39 -9.14 2.77
N LEU A 41 -4.78 -7.99 2.54
CA LEU A 41 -5.39 -6.80 2.00
C LEU A 41 -4.52 -6.25 0.88
N TYR A 42 -5.12 -5.96 -0.27
CA TYR A 42 -4.45 -5.38 -1.42
C TYR A 42 -5.20 -4.17 -1.98
N SER A 43 -4.45 -3.12 -2.32
CA SER A 43 -4.89 -2.06 -3.21
C SER A 43 -3.66 -1.36 -3.80
N GLY A 44 -3.76 -0.82 -5.00
CA GLY A 44 -2.63 -0.16 -5.65
C GLY A 44 -2.93 0.45 -7.01
N THR A 45 -1.94 1.12 -7.60
CA THR A 45 -1.93 1.62 -8.99
C THR A 45 -3.05 2.62 -9.34
N HIS A 46 -3.63 3.26 -8.32
CA HIS A 46 -4.73 4.22 -8.47
C HIS A 46 -4.58 5.35 -7.43
N TRP A 47 -4.27 6.56 -7.89
CA TRP A 47 -4.15 7.73 -7.01
C TRP A 47 -5.49 8.23 -6.49
N GLU A 48 -6.56 7.97 -7.23
CA GLU A 48 -7.91 8.26 -6.82
C GLU A 48 -8.40 7.37 -5.66
N TYR A 49 -7.68 6.30 -5.31
CA TYR A 49 -8.02 5.45 -4.14
C TYR A 49 -7.48 6.03 -2.84
N SER A 50 -7.70 7.33 -2.63
CA SER A 50 -7.14 8.11 -1.51
C SER A 50 -8.09 8.26 -0.33
N GLY A 51 -7.52 8.51 0.85
CA GLY A 51 -8.27 8.83 2.06
C GLY A 51 -8.89 7.63 2.77
N ASN A 52 -8.51 6.41 2.37
CA ASN A 52 -9.03 5.20 2.98
C ASN A 52 -8.41 4.95 4.37
N VAL A 53 -9.18 4.28 5.22
CA VAL A 53 -8.79 3.92 6.59
C VAL A 53 -8.78 2.40 6.73
N ILE A 54 -7.60 1.86 7.04
CA ILE A 54 -7.36 0.43 7.27
C ILE A 54 -7.04 0.26 8.76
N LYS A 55 -7.98 -0.23 9.56
CA LYS A 55 -7.78 -0.28 11.01
C LYS A 55 -8.33 -1.51 11.71
N ARG A 56 -7.68 -1.95 12.78
CA ARG A 56 -8.23 -3.01 13.67
C ARG A 56 -8.57 -4.30 12.95
N ASN A 57 -7.83 -4.62 11.87
CA ASN A 57 -7.93 -5.90 11.21
C ASN A 57 -6.93 -6.89 11.83
N TYR A 58 -7.23 -8.18 11.76
CA TYR A 58 -6.38 -9.25 12.25
C TYR A 58 -6.04 -10.23 11.14
N PHE A 59 -4.81 -10.20 10.64
CA PHE A 59 -4.36 -11.06 9.55
C PHE A 59 -3.31 -12.02 10.09
N HIS A 60 -3.54 -13.32 10.02
CA HIS A 60 -2.66 -14.27 10.71
C HIS A 60 -2.47 -15.63 10.04
N ASP A 61 -1.41 -16.32 10.48
CA ASP A 61 -1.09 -17.71 10.16
C ASP A 61 -1.08 -17.98 8.66
N SER A 62 -0.35 -17.15 7.91
CA SER A 62 -0.25 -17.27 6.47
C SER A 62 1.03 -17.96 6.05
N THR A 63 0.90 -19.16 5.49
CA THR A 63 2.02 -19.95 4.98
C THR A 63 2.36 -19.64 3.53
N GLY A 64 1.52 -18.85 2.84
CA GLY A 64 1.72 -18.44 1.45
C GLY A 64 1.85 -19.60 0.46
N PHE A 65 2.31 -19.26 -0.75
CA PHE A 65 2.62 -20.20 -1.83
C PHE A 65 4.07 -20.70 -1.74
N GLY A 66 4.25 -22.01 -1.85
CA GLY A 66 5.56 -22.67 -1.88
C GLY A 66 5.81 -23.60 -0.69
N GLN A 67 6.60 -24.64 -0.91
CA GLN A 67 6.97 -25.62 0.12
C GLN A 67 7.86 -24.99 1.20
N PRO A 68 8.02 -25.64 2.38
CA PRO A 68 8.93 -25.17 3.42
C PRO A 68 10.32 -24.85 2.86
N GLY A 69 10.80 -23.61 3.06
CA GLY A 69 12.08 -23.13 2.53
C GLY A 69 12.01 -22.35 1.19
N GLY A 70 10.85 -22.28 0.55
CA GLY A 70 10.60 -21.41 -0.60
C GLY A 70 10.39 -19.93 -0.20
N TRP A 71 10.80 -19.00 -1.06
CA TRP A 71 10.51 -17.57 -0.87
C TRP A 71 9.05 -17.29 -1.25
N SER A 72 8.15 -17.24 -0.26
CA SER A 72 6.77 -16.80 -0.48
C SER A 72 6.63 -15.30 -0.24
N TYR A 73 6.25 -14.53 -1.27
CA TYR A 73 5.95 -13.11 -1.15
C TYR A 73 4.46 -12.90 -0.81
N VAL A 74 4.03 -13.50 0.32
CA VAL A 74 2.71 -13.28 0.92
C VAL A 74 2.78 -12.12 1.90
N ILE A 75 1.80 -11.23 1.86
CA ILE A 75 1.84 -9.95 2.58
C ILE A 75 0.59 -9.79 3.45
N GLY A 76 0.72 -9.27 4.67
CA GLY A 76 -0.45 -8.91 5.47
C GLY A 76 -1.21 -7.74 4.84
N ILE A 77 -0.59 -6.56 4.85
CA ILE A 77 -1.16 -5.34 4.26
C ILE A 77 -0.29 -4.91 3.08
N TYR A 78 -0.85 -4.94 1.88
CA TYR A 78 -0.14 -4.58 0.66
C TYR A 78 -0.69 -3.26 0.08
N LEU A 79 0.05 -2.17 0.30
CA LEU A 79 -0.16 -0.87 -0.33
C LEU A 79 0.68 -0.83 -1.60
N ASP A 80 0.13 -1.38 -2.68
CA ASP A 80 0.83 -1.62 -3.94
C ASP A 80 0.75 -0.44 -4.90
N ASP A 81 1.62 -0.46 -5.90
CA ASP A 81 2.36 0.69 -6.42
C ASP A 81 1.64 2.06 -6.38
N ASN A 82 2.27 3.02 -5.71
CA ASN A 82 1.85 4.42 -5.57
C ASN A 82 0.52 4.66 -4.86
N LEU A 83 -0.06 3.67 -4.20
CA LEU A 83 -1.23 3.90 -3.34
C LEU A 83 -0.89 4.94 -2.26
N SER A 84 -1.64 6.05 -2.29
CA SER A 84 -1.31 7.25 -1.53
C SER A 84 -2.42 7.61 -0.54
N LYS A 85 -2.10 8.38 0.50
CA LYS A 85 -3.08 8.92 1.46
C LYS A 85 -3.90 7.88 2.22
N GLN A 86 -3.30 6.74 2.53
CA GLN A 86 -3.89 5.71 3.37
C GLN A 86 -3.61 5.99 4.85
N ARG A 87 -4.58 5.70 5.72
CA ARG A 87 -4.37 5.67 7.19
C ARG A 87 -4.44 4.23 7.67
N VAL A 88 -3.30 3.67 8.07
CA VAL A 88 -3.17 2.26 8.46
C VAL A 88 -2.81 2.16 9.93
N TYR A 89 -3.74 1.73 10.79
CA TYR A 89 -3.47 1.71 12.23
C TYR A 89 -4.19 0.66 13.05
N GLN A 90 -3.60 0.26 14.18
CA GLN A 90 -4.18 -0.72 15.11
C GLN A 90 -4.47 -2.06 14.44
N ASN A 91 -3.84 -2.39 13.32
CA ASN A 91 -3.93 -3.72 12.72
C ASN A 91 -2.91 -4.65 13.37
N VAL A 92 -3.22 -5.94 13.37
CA VAL A 92 -2.29 -6.99 13.80
C VAL A 92 -2.05 -7.91 12.61
N VAL A 93 -0.79 -8.06 12.23
CA VAL A 93 -0.34 -9.08 11.29
C VAL A 93 0.61 -10.01 12.02
N SER A 94 0.28 -11.31 12.08
CA SER A 94 1.05 -12.27 12.86
C SER A 94 1.29 -13.60 12.16
N ASN A 95 2.48 -14.19 12.33
CA ASN A 95 2.81 -15.51 11.78
C ASN A 95 2.68 -15.58 10.25
N PHE A 96 3.26 -14.60 9.57
CA PHE A 96 3.36 -14.60 8.10
C PHE A 96 4.73 -15.09 7.68
N VAL A 97 4.81 -16.13 6.86
CA VAL A 97 6.10 -16.57 6.29
C VAL A 97 6.74 -15.52 5.37
N GLY A 98 5.94 -14.52 4.95
CA GLY A 98 6.36 -13.35 4.20
C GLY A 98 6.30 -12.07 5.03
N TYR A 99 5.61 -11.05 4.53
CA TYR A 99 5.72 -9.67 4.99
C TYR A 99 4.52 -9.25 5.85
N GLY A 100 4.76 -8.42 6.86
CA GLY A 100 3.72 -7.78 7.65
C GLY A 100 2.98 -6.71 6.84
N LEU A 101 3.72 -5.68 6.41
CA LEU A 101 3.23 -4.63 5.51
C LEU A 101 4.25 -4.31 4.43
N VAL A 102 3.80 -4.19 3.19
CA VAL A 102 4.58 -3.69 2.05
C VAL A 102 3.97 -2.41 1.53
N GLN A 103 4.77 -1.35 1.44
CA GLN A 103 4.42 -0.07 0.82
C GLN A 103 5.32 0.17 -0.40
N GLY A 104 4.75 -0.01 -1.60
CA GLY A 104 5.40 0.26 -2.88
C GLY A 104 5.22 1.72 -3.27
N SER A 105 6.04 2.63 -2.73
CA SER A 105 5.90 4.08 -2.92
C SER A 105 4.58 4.66 -2.36
N GLY A 106 4.07 5.74 -2.96
CA GLY A 106 2.85 6.41 -2.52
C GLY A 106 3.09 7.51 -1.49
N ILE A 107 2.51 8.68 -1.78
CA ILE A 107 2.71 9.92 -1.01
C ILE A 107 1.69 10.00 0.14
N SER A 108 2.10 10.59 1.26
CA SER A 108 1.22 10.93 2.39
C SER A 108 0.50 9.76 3.07
N ASN A 109 1.10 8.56 3.10
CA ASN A 109 0.58 7.45 3.89
C ASN A 109 0.91 7.65 5.38
N ILE A 110 -0.01 7.29 6.28
CA ILE A 110 0.19 7.39 7.74
C ILE A 110 -0.01 6.00 8.34
N ILE A 111 1.07 5.41 8.87
CA ILE A 111 1.11 4.02 9.32
C ILE A 111 1.56 3.97 10.79
N TYR A 112 0.65 3.66 11.71
CA TYR A 112 0.95 3.77 13.14
C TYR A 112 0.19 2.80 14.03
N ASN A 113 0.75 2.49 15.22
CA ASN A 113 0.11 1.62 16.21
C ASN A 113 -0.29 0.23 15.67
N ASN A 114 0.37 -0.29 14.64
CA ASN A 114 0.17 -1.65 14.17
C ASN A 114 1.13 -2.61 14.88
N ILE A 115 0.78 -3.89 14.93
CA ILE A 115 1.64 -4.96 15.43
C ILE A 115 1.98 -5.88 14.27
N PHE A 116 3.27 -6.03 13.96
CA PHE A 116 3.78 -6.99 13.01
C PHE A 116 4.68 -7.99 13.74
N TYR A 117 4.16 -9.20 13.93
CA TYR A 117 4.74 -10.22 14.81
C TYR A 117 5.07 -11.50 14.05
N ASN A 118 6.29 -12.02 14.22
CA ASN A 118 6.69 -13.29 13.61
C ASN A 118 6.47 -13.31 12.09
N CYS A 119 6.84 -12.22 11.43
CA CYS A 119 6.90 -12.11 9.97
C CYS A 119 8.35 -12.33 9.50
N LYS A 120 8.55 -12.71 8.24
CA LYS A 120 9.88 -12.60 7.63
C LYS A 120 10.36 -11.15 7.62
N THR A 121 9.53 -10.24 7.14
CA THR A 121 9.81 -8.79 7.25
C THR A 121 8.60 -8.09 7.86
N GLY A 122 8.76 -7.38 8.97
CA GLY A 122 7.66 -6.66 9.61
C GLY A 122 7.11 -5.53 8.73
N TYR A 123 8.00 -4.63 8.28
CA TYR A 123 7.66 -3.54 7.36
C TYR A 123 8.64 -3.48 6.18
N SER A 124 8.15 -3.39 4.95
CA SER A 124 8.96 -3.13 3.76
C SER A 124 8.48 -1.90 3.03
N GLY A 125 9.39 -0.97 2.74
CA GLY A 125 9.11 0.23 1.95
C GLY A 125 10.10 0.37 0.80
N ASP A 126 9.62 0.83 -0.35
CA ASP A 126 10.48 1.16 -1.48
C ASP A 126 9.98 2.38 -2.26
N SER A 127 10.87 2.95 -3.08
CA SER A 127 10.57 4.06 -3.99
C SER A 127 10.50 3.59 -5.43
N ARG A 128 9.78 2.49 -5.70
CA ARG A 128 9.55 1.98 -7.07
C ARG A 128 8.75 2.92 -7.96
N GLY A 129 7.99 3.87 -7.41
CA GLY A 129 7.06 4.74 -8.13
C GLY A 129 7.65 5.41 -9.37
N PRO A 130 8.77 6.13 -9.28
CA PRO A 130 9.43 6.74 -10.44
C PRO A 130 9.92 5.75 -11.50
N ARG A 131 10.27 4.52 -11.09
CA ARG A 131 10.73 3.46 -12.00
C ARG A 131 9.56 2.72 -12.66
N ARG A 132 8.42 2.64 -11.99
CA ARG A 132 7.23 1.90 -12.42
C ARG A 132 6.23 2.78 -13.19
N TYR A 133 6.24 4.09 -12.98
CA TYR A 133 5.34 5.01 -13.66
C TYR A 133 5.51 4.90 -15.18
N ASP A 134 4.41 4.62 -15.87
CA ASP A 134 4.40 4.49 -17.33
C ASP A 134 3.88 5.78 -17.95
N THR A 135 4.61 6.33 -18.91
CA THR A 135 4.21 7.56 -19.62
C THR A 135 3.38 7.25 -20.88
N THR A 136 3.26 5.98 -21.24
CA THR A 136 2.46 5.53 -22.39
C THR A 136 0.98 5.79 -22.12
N PRO A 137 0.25 6.43 -23.05
CA PRO A 137 -1.18 6.66 -22.89
C PRO A 137 -1.95 5.35 -22.67
N ASN A 138 -2.85 5.34 -21.68
CA ASN A 138 -3.67 4.20 -21.25
C ASN A 138 -2.90 2.98 -20.70
N ALA A 139 -1.60 3.09 -20.45
CA ALA A 139 -0.90 2.04 -19.70
C ALA A 139 -1.45 1.95 -18.27
N ALA A 140 -1.49 0.73 -17.72
CA ALA A 140 -2.04 0.50 -16.38
C ALA A 140 -1.33 1.32 -15.29
N TYR A 141 -0.02 1.58 -15.44
CA TYR A 141 0.79 2.35 -14.49
C TYR A 141 0.91 3.85 -14.84
N ASN A 142 0.14 4.35 -15.81
CA ASN A 142 0.00 5.77 -16.07
C ASN A 142 -1.09 6.34 -15.13
N LEU A 143 -0.71 6.70 -13.91
CA LEU A 143 -1.66 7.09 -12.85
C LEU A 143 -2.45 8.37 -13.17
N LEU A 144 -1.91 9.25 -14.01
CA LEU A 144 -2.65 10.43 -14.45
C LEU A 144 -3.78 10.04 -15.40
N ASP A 145 -3.52 9.09 -16.31
CA ASP A 145 -4.51 8.55 -17.24
C ASP A 145 -5.57 7.69 -16.55
N THR A 146 -5.19 6.85 -15.57
CA THR A 146 -6.15 6.03 -14.81
C THR A 146 -7.19 6.91 -14.13
N MET A 147 -6.78 8.02 -13.53
CA MET A 147 -7.69 9.03 -12.96
C MET A 147 -8.64 9.60 -14.03
N VAL A 148 -8.13 9.99 -15.21
CA VAL A 148 -8.97 10.54 -16.29
C VAL A 148 -9.97 9.48 -16.81
N ASN A 149 -9.51 8.26 -17.02
CA ASN A 149 -10.33 7.13 -17.47
C ASN A 149 -11.43 6.78 -16.47
N ASN A 150 -11.15 6.94 -15.18
CA ASN A 150 -12.12 6.80 -14.09
C ASN A 150 -12.95 8.07 -13.82
N ARG A 151 -12.90 9.05 -14.74
CA ARG A 151 -13.67 10.32 -14.70
C ARG A 151 -13.35 11.19 -13.47
N VAL A 152 -12.12 11.10 -12.99
CA VAL A 152 -11.58 11.92 -11.89
C VAL A 152 -10.91 13.16 -12.48
N TYR A 153 -11.72 14.18 -12.75
CA TYR A 153 -11.27 15.48 -13.29
C TYR A 153 -10.67 16.36 -12.18
N ARG A 154 -9.38 16.16 -11.87
CA ARG A 154 -8.63 16.77 -10.75
C ARG A 154 -8.72 18.29 -10.61
N TYR A 155 -9.02 19.00 -11.69
CA TYR A 155 -9.08 20.48 -11.74
C TYR A 155 -10.51 21.03 -11.69
N ALA A 156 -11.52 20.17 -11.59
CA ALA A 156 -12.93 20.54 -11.58
C ALA A 156 -13.62 19.99 -10.32
N SER A 157 -14.71 20.65 -9.93
CA SER A 157 -15.60 20.13 -8.89
C SER A 157 -16.28 18.84 -9.38
N PRO A 158 -16.52 17.84 -8.51
CA PRO A 158 -16.30 17.89 -7.05
C PRO A 158 -14.86 17.57 -6.62
N TRP A 159 -14.02 17.03 -7.51
CA TRP A 159 -12.74 16.45 -7.15
C TRP A 159 -11.73 17.45 -6.59
N LYS A 160 -11.61 18.63 -7.20
CA LYS A 160 -10.72 19.69 -6.66
C LYS A 160 -11.14 20.20 -5.28
N ASP A 161 -12.43 20.07 -4.94
CA ASP A 161 -12.95 20.57 -3.66
C ASP A 161 -12.80 19.50 -2.58
N GLN A 162 -12.96 18.22 -2.94
CA GLN A 162 -12.76 17.07 -2.05
C GLN A 162 -11.28 16.76 -1.81
N PHE A 163 -10.45 16.87 -2.85
CA PHE A 163 -9.02 16.62 -2.83
C PHE A 163 -8.26 17.81 -3.45
N PRO A 164 -8.15 18.95 -2.75
CA PRO A 164 -7.46 20.14 -3.27
C PRO A 164 -6.04 19.88 -3.76
N GLU A 165 -5.33 18.96 -3.13
CA GLU A 165 -4.01 18.49 -3.54
C GLU A 165 -3.95 17.90 -4.96
N TRP A 166 -5.03 17.30 -5.47
CA TRP A 166 -5.04 16.69 -6.79
C TRP A 166 -5.01 17.76 -7.88
N ALA A 167 -5.49 18.96 -7.58
CA ALA A 167 -5.35 20.12 -8.46
C ALA A 167 -3.90 20.64 -8.53
N LEU A 168 -2.99 20.14 -7.67
CA LEU A 168 -1.55 20.44 -7.69
C LEU A 168 -0.74 19.39 -8.46
N LEU A 169 -1.32 18.23 -8.79
CA LEU A 169 -0.66 17.24 -9.62
C LEU A 169 -0.40 17.83 -11.02
N PRO A 170 0.69 17.47 -11.70
CA PRO A 170 0.95 17.86 -13.08
C PRO A 170 -0.20 17.50 -14.05
N LYS A 171 -0.31 18.22 -15.16
CA LYS A 171 -1.35 17.97 -16.16
C LYS A 171 -1.00 16.78 -17.05
N THR A 172 0.28 16.63 -17.36
CA THR A 172 0.77 15.58 -18.27
C THR A 172 1.80 14.69 -17.59
N SER A 173 1.94 13.46 -18.09
CA SER A 173 3.02 12.54 -17.68
C SER A 173 4.40 13.14 -17.93
N GLU A 174 4.57 13.92 -19.01
CA GLU A 174 5.83 14.61 -19.29
C GLU A 174 6.17 15.64 -18.20
N GLU A 175 5.21 16.45 -17.78
CA GLU A 175 5.40 17.40 -16.69
C GLU A 175 5.69 16.69 -15.37
N LEU A 176 5.00 15.57 -15.09
CA LEU A 176 5.21 14.76 -13.89
C LEU A 176 6.62 14.19 -13.78
N MET A 177 7.20 13.77 -14.90
CA MET A 177 8.52 13.15 -14.91
C MET A 177 9.68 14.14 -14.82
N LYS A 178 9.42 15.45 -14.76
CA LYS A 178 10.45 16.47 -14.51
C LYS A 178 10.97 16.37 -13.07
N GLU A 179 12.22 16.75 -12.85
CA GLU A 179 12.91 16.64 -11.56
C GLU A 179 12.15 17.36 -10.44
N GLU A 180 11.57 18.51 -10.73
CA GLU A 180 10.79 19.30 -9.77
C GLU A 180 9.44 18.66 -9.37
N ASN A 181 8.92 17.73 -10.18
CA ASN A 181 7.59 17.14 -10.00
C ASN A 181 7.62 15.64 -9.65
N ILE A 182 8.75 14.96 -9.87
CA ILE A 182 8.86 13.51 -9.65
C ILE A 182 8.65 13.11 -8.19
N HIS A 183 8.68 14.09 -7.29
CA HIS A 183 8.38 13.93 -5.87
C HIS A 183 6.99 13.36 -5.57
N TRP A 184 6.01 13.57 -6.46
CA TRP A 184 4.67 12.97 -6.36
C TRP A 184 4.68 11.43 -6.44
N LEU A 185 5.74 10.83 -7.00
CA LEU A 185 5.93 9.38 -7.10
C LEU A 185 6.79 8.82 -5.96
N TYR A 186 7.33 9.67 -5.09
CA TYR A 186 8.05 9.24 -3.88
C TYR A 186 7.12 9.10 -2.67
N MET A 187 7.69 8.62 -1.57
CA MET A 187 6.99 8.45 -0.29
C MET A 187 6.96 9.74 0.55
N GLU A 188 6.95 10.91 -0.09
CA GLU A 188 6.95 12.18 0.65
C GLU A 188 5.73 12.32 1.57
N ASN A 189 5.89 13.08 2.65
CA ASN A 189 4.86 13.28 3.67
C ASN A 189 4.32 11.98 4.30
N THR A 190 4.99 10.85 4.09
CA THR A 190 4.65 9.58 4.73
C THR A 190 5.18 9.57 6.17
N GLU A 191 4.34 9.13 7.10
CA GLU A 191 4.67 9.06 8.53
C GLU A 191 4.50 7.62 9.05
N ILE A 192 5.55 7.10 9.69
CA ILE A 192 5.55 5.76 10.28
C ILE A 192 6.05 5.80 11.72
N TYR A 193 5.17 5.53 12.68
CA TYR A 193 5.48 5.70 14.10
C TYR A 193 4.69 4.73 15.00
N CYS A 194 5.20 4.47 16.20
CA CYS A 194 4.55 3.63 17.22
C CYS A 194 4.10 2.23 16.77
N ASN A 195 4.65 1.68 15.68
CA ASN A 195 4.38 0.29 15.29
C ASN A 195 5.26 -0.65 16.11
N VAL A 196 4.71 -1.78 16.53
CA VAL A 196 5.45 -2.87 17.19
C VAL A 196 5.92 -3.84 16.11
N LEU A 197 7.23 -3.94 15.95
CA LEU A 197 7.90 -4.94 15.12
C LEU A 197 8.59 -5.90 16.09
N TYR A 198 8.17 -7.16 16.14
CA TYR A 198 8.71 -8.12 17.11
C TYR A 198 8.80 -9.54 16.56
N ASN A 199 9.89 -10.24 16.91
CA ASN A 199 10.19 -11.61 16.48
C ASN A 199 10.18 -11.79 14.95
N ASN A 200 10.46 -10.72 14.19
CA ASN A 200 10.58 -10.81 12.73
C ASN A 200 12.00 -11.25 12.34
N THR A 201 12.18 -11.84 11.15
CA THR A 201 13.55 -12.05 10.63
C THR A 201 14.23 -10.70 10.36
N TRP A 202 13.48 -9.76 9.79
CA TRP A 202 13.83 -8.35 9.68
C TRP A 202 12.67 -7.49 10.18
N ASP A 203 12.93 -6.59 11.12
CA ASP A 203 11.87 -5.67 11.56
C ASP A 203 11.44 -4.75 10.41
N HIS A 204 12.41 -4.23 9.65
CA HIS A 204 12.11 -3.43 8.49
C HIS A 204 13.17 -3.53 7.39
N ILE A 205 12.74 -3.27 6.15
CA ILE A 205 13.61 -3.10 4.98
C ILE A 205 13.19 -1.83 4.23
N PHE A 206 14.17 -1.04 3.81
CA PHE A 206 13.97 0.12 2.94
C PHE A 206 14.87 -0.01 1.72
N THR A 207 14.30 0.06 0.52
CA THR A 207 15.06 0.05 -0.74
C THR A 207 14.83 1.34 -1.53
N ASP A 208 15.62 1.54 -2.58
CA ASP A 208 15.53 2.70 -3.49
C ASP A 208 15.66 4.06 -2.79
N GLY A 209 16.36 4.08 -1.65
CA GLY A 209 16.58 5.29 -0.84
C GLY A 209 15.29 5.91 -0.30
N CYS A 210 14.19 5.17 -0.23
CA CYS A 210 12.87 5.68 0.15
C CYS A 210 12.83 6.29 1.57
N ASN A 211 13.74 5.84 2.42
CA ASN A 211 13.88 6.26 3.80
C ASN A 211 14.19 7.76 3.98
N LYS A 212 14.60 8.48 2.92
CA LYS A 212 14.84 9.93 2.93
C LYS A 212 13.55 10.77 2.85
N TYR A 213 12.44 10.20 2.39
CA TYR A 213 11.20 10.92 2.09
C TYR A 213 10.15 10.84 3.20
N MET A 214 10.42 10.04 4.24
CA MET A 214 9.44 9.67 5.26
C MET A 214 9.91 10.04 6.66
N LYS A 215 8.99 10.52 7.49
CA LYS A 215 9.24 10.70 8.93
C LYS A 215 9.04 9.37 9.63
N ARG A 216 10.02 8.98 10.44
CA ARG A 216 10.01 7.69 11.16
C ARG A 216 10.41 7.90 12.61
N TRP A 217 9.80 7.12 13.50
CA TRP A 217 10.24 6.94 14.89
C TRP A 217 10.24 8.24 15.71
N GLY A 218 9.03 8.68 16.05
CA GLY A 218 8.74 9.49 17.23
C GLY A 218 8.02 8.66 18.29
#